data_AF-A0A7Y4WX58-F1
#
_entry.id   AF-A0A7Y4WX58-F1
#
_cell.length_a   1.000
_cell.length_b   1.000
_cell.length_c   1.000
_cell.angle_alpha   90.00
_cell.angle_beta   90.00
_cell.angle_gamma   90.00
#
_symmetry.space_group_name_H-M   'P 1'
#
loop_
_entity.id
_entity.type
_entity.pdbx_description
1 polymer ?
#
loop_
_entity_poly.entity_id
_entity_poly.type
_entity_poly.pdbx_seq_one_letter_code
_entity_poly.pdbx_strand_id
1 'polypeptide(L)'
;MSVVLFFGVSTQAASAQKRFSRTYPATKNVRLQLLNRSGTITVEGWDRPEISISAYLEAPSAALVPQSLSGTIVMDLVKENQGRNVGNVNFQIRVPRSSVVDIETRIGNLSVTNISGGLVRAIVTTDGDITLTNIYAAAVDAQNGIGDIFFDGEIRNGGQYRFTSMKGNINLRIPFESSFRLVATAPSTRNIDLGPFRSENMRFVSTGRQVVGQAGQGTSNLTVTNQRGAISFIRR
;
A
#
# COMPACT_ATOMS: atom_id res chain seq x y z
N MET A 1 -15.09 -16.25 -68.70
CA MET A 1 -14.12 -16.64 -67.67
C MET A 1 -14.06 -15.49 -66.66
N SER A 2 -14.72 -15.65 -65.51
CA SER A 2 -14.83 -14.60 -64.50
C SER A 2 -14.08 -15.07 -63.25
N VAL A 3 -12.99 -14.38 -62.90
CA VAL A 3 -12.18 -14.68 -61.73
C VAL A 3 -12.79 -13.95 -60.53
N VAL A 4 -13.17 -14.70 -59.50
CA VAL A 4 -13.66 -14.16 -58.22
C VAL A 4 -12.47 -14.07 -57.27
N LEU A 5 -12.15 -12.85 -56.82
CA LEU A 5 -11.17 -12.60 -55.77
C LEU A 5 -11.82 -12.76 -54.39
N PHE A 6 -11.31 -13.69 -53.58
CA PHE A 6 -11.62 -13.78 -52.16
C PHE A 6 -10.63 -12.94 -51.35
N PHE A 7 -11.12 -11.87 -50.71
CA PHE A 7 -10.38 -11.17 -49.67
C PHE A 7 -10.55 -11.94 -48.35
N GLY A 8 -9.50 -12.64 -47.93
CA GLY A 8 -9.43 -13.23 -46.60
C GLY A 8 -9.24 -12.13 -45.55
N VAL A 9 -10.29 -11.80 -44.81
CA VAL A 9 -10.18 -10.93 -43.63
C VAL A 9 -9.57 -11.76 -42.50
N SER A 10 -8.32 -11.50 -42.18
CA SER A 10 -7.68 -12.04 -40.97
C SER A 10 -8.22 -11.28 -39.77
N THR A 11 -9.12 -11.91 -39.01
CA THR A 11 -9.52 -11.40 -37.70
C THR A 11 -8.35 -11.58 -36.73
N GLN A 12 -7.54 -10.54 -36.52
CA GLN A 12 -6.68 -10.52 -35.34
C GLN A 12 -7.59 -10.58 -34.11
N ALA A 13 -7.50 -11.66 -33.35
CA ALA A 13 -8.12 -11.75 -32.04
C ALA A 13 -7.45 -10.70 -31.15
N ALA A 14 -8.05 -9.51 -31.08
CA ALA A 14 -7.73 -8.54 -30.05
C ALA A 14 -7.85 -9.28 -28.71
N SER A 15 -6.74 -9.47 -28.00
CA SER A 15 -6.73 -10.13 -26.71
C SER A 15 -7.61 -9.31 -25.76
N ALA A 16 -8.85 -9.74 -25.59
CA ALA A 16 -9.85 -9.01 -24.83
C ALA A 16 -9.51 -9.11 -23.34
N GLN A 17 -8.81 -8.08 -22.88
CA GLN A 17 -8.92 -7.48 -21.55
C GLN A 17 -10.13 -8.01 -20.73
N LYS A 18 -9.90 -8.87 -19.71
CA LYS A 18 -10.99 -9.41 -18.87
C LYS A 18 -11.26 -8.49 -17.69
N ARG A 19 -12.55 -8.23 -17.40
CA ARG A 19 -12.98 -7.46 -16.23
C ARG A 19 -13.61 -8.36 -15.17
N PHE A 20 -13.34 -8.05 -13.91
CA PHE A 20 -13.97 -8.65 -12.75
C PHE A 20 -14.65 -7.55 -11.94
N SER A 21 -15.85 -7.84 -11.41
CA SER A 21 -16.54 -6.96 -10.47
C SER A 21 -17.37 -7.79 -9.50
N ARG A 22 -17.24 -7.51 -8.20
CA ARG A 22 -18.07 -8.12 -7.16
C ARG A 22 -18.20 -7.21 -5.95
N THR A 23 -19.39 -7.24 -5.34
CA THR A 23 -19.67 -6.52 -4.10
C THR A 23 -19.96 -7.52 -2.98
N TYR A 24 -19.49 -7.20 -1.78
CA TYR A 24 -19.75 -7.95 -0.56
C TYR A 24 -20.37 -7.03 0.49
N PRO A 25 -21.43 -7.44 1.20
CA PRO A 25 -21.92 -6.68 2.33
C PRO A 25 -20.82 -6.59 3.40
N ALA A 26 -20.68 -5.43 4.03
CA ALA A 26 -19.72 -5.22 5.10
C ALA A 26 -20.44 -4.90 6.39
N THR A 27 -20.33 -5.81 7.36
CA THR A 27 -20.67 -5.52 8.76
C THR A 27 -19.61 -4.58 9.36
N LYS A 28 -19.76 -4.19 10.63
CA LYS A 28 -18.69 -3.45 11.34
C LYS A 28 -17.40 -4.27 11.34
N ASN A 29 -16.25 -3.59 11.15
CA ASN A 29 -14.89 -4.14 11.24
C ASN A 29 -14.53 -5.23 10.22
N VAL A 30 -14.87 -5.03 8.93
CA VAL A 30 -14.39 -5.94 7.88
C VAL A 30 -12.88 -5.83 7.65
N ARG A 31 -12.30 -6.95 7.22
CA ARG A 31 -10.89 -7.04 6.83
C ARG A 31 -10.77 -7.36 5.34
N LEU A 32 -9.93 -6.62 4.65
CA LEU A 32 -9.51 -6.92 3.28
C LEU A 32 -8.08 -7.48 3.32
N GLN A 33 -7.89 -8.68 2.81
CA GLN A 33 -6.60 -9.31 2.58
C GLN A 33 -6.41 -9.57 1.09
N LEU A 34 -5.40 -8.96 0.50
CA LEU A 34 -5.07 -9.12 -0.91
C LEU A 34 -3.59 -9.36 -1.07
N LEU A 35 -3.23 -10.50 -1.66
CA LEU A 35 -1.89 -10.80 -2.15
C LEU A 35 -1.92 -10.82 -3.68
N ASN A 36 -1.36 -9.78 -4.31
CA ASN A 36 -1.22 -9.68 -5.76
C ASN A 36 0.19 -10.08 -6.22
N ARG A 37 0.31 -10.48 -7.48
CA ARG A 37 1.61 -10.76 -8.11
C ARG A 37 2.17 -9.54 -8.83
N SER A 38 1.36 -8.90 -9.66
CA SER A 38 1.78 -7.71 -10.39
C SER A 38 0.59 -6.85 -10.81
N GLY A 39 0.81 -5.55 -10.93
CA GLY A 39 -0.21 -4.57 -11.29
C GLY A 39 -0.50 -3.60 -10.15
N THR A 40 -1.35 -2.61 -10.45
CA THR A 40 -1.68 -1.55 -9.50
C THR A 40 -2.78 -1.98 -8.55
N ILE A 41 -2.72 -1.51 -7.30
CA ILE A 41 -3.80 -1.69 -6.33
C ILE A 41 -4.21 -0.34 -5.78
N THR A 42 -5.47 0.02 -5.93
CA THR A 42 -6.07 1.20 -5.31
C THR A 42 -7.16 0.76 -4.34
N VAL A 43 -7.02 1.12 -3.07
CA VAL A 43 -8.02 0.92 -2.03
C VAL A 43 -8.51 2.28 -1.53
N GLU A 44 -9.82 2.52 -1.59
CA GLU A 44 -10.44 3.77 -1.18
C GLU A 44 -11.50 3.52 -0.10
N GLY A 45 -11.40 4.24 1.02
CA GLY A 45 -12.44 4.27 2.04
C GLY A 45 -13.66 5.10 1.63
N TRP A 46 -14.87 4.57 1.82
CA TRP A 46 -16.15 5.24 1.50
C TRP A 46 -17.23 5.10 2.58
N ASP A 47 -18.35 5.82 2.42
CA ASP A 47 -19.50 5.85 3.35
C ASP A 47 -20.52 4.72 3.13
N ARG A 48 -20.16 3.63 2.44
CA ARG A 48 -21.08 2.51 2.22
C ARG A 48 -20.68 1.29 3.05
N PRO A 49 -21.65 0.56 3.63
CA PRO A 49 -21.42 -0.65 4.39
C PRO A 49 -21.23 -1.86 3.45
N GLU A 50 -20.38 -1.71 2.43
CA GLU A 50 -20.08 -2.77 1.47
C GLU A 50 -18.64 -2.64 0.97
N ILE A 51 -18.07 -3.77 0.55
CA ILE A 51 -16.79 -3.84 -0.14
C ILE A 51 -17.09 -4.02 -1.63
N SER A 52 -16.67 -3.06 -2.45
CA SER A 52 -16.76 -3.15 -3.91
C SER A 52 -15.39 -3.45 -4.50
N ILE A 53 -15.22 -4.61 -5.12
CA ILE A 53 -13.98 -5.02 -5.78
C ILE A 53 -14.20 -5.00 -7.27
N SER A 54 -13.40 -4.21 -7.98
CA SER A 54 -13.27 -4.26 -9.43
C SER A 54 -11.82 -4.52 -9.81
N ALA A 55 -11.62 -5.32 -10.84
CA ALA A 55 -10.28 -5.61 -11.32
C ALA A 55 -10.24 -5.70 -12.85
N TYR A 56 -9.15 -5.24 -13.40
CA TYR A 56 -8.82 -5.36 -14.81
C TYR A 56 -7.66 -6.37 -14.97
N LEU A 57 -7.92 -7.46 -15.70
CA LEU A 57 -7.03 -8.61 -15.85
C LEU A 57 -6.47 -8.63 -17.28
N GLU A 58 -5.18 -8.35 -17.40
CA GLU A 58 -4.46 -8.41 -18.67
C GLU A 58 -4.27 -9.84 -19.16
N ALA A 59 -4.16 -10.02 -20.47
CA ALA A 59 -3.87 -11.31 -21.06
C ALA A 59 -2.39 -11.70 -20.82
N PRO A 60 -2.08 -12.97 -20.50
CA PRO A 60 -3.02 -14.06 -20.20
C PRO A 60 -3.75 -13.84 -18.87
N SER A 61 -5.08 -13.97 -18.84
CA SER A 61 -5.86 -13.60 -17.66
C SER A 61 -5.57 -14.49 -16.45
N ALA A 62 -5.35 -13.84 -15.31
CA ALA A 62 -5.28 -14.51 -14.02
C ALA A 62 -6.61 -15.16 -13.60
N ALA A 63 -6.52 -16.21 -12.80
CA ALA A 63 -7.59 -16.60 -11.89
C ALA A 63 -7.68 -15.56 -10.77
N LEU A 64 -8.91 -15.17 -10.44
CA LEU A 64 -9.25 -14.29 -9.34
C LEU A 64 -10.51 -14.87 -8.67
N VAL A 65 -10.35 -15.41 -7.46
CA VAL A 65 -11.41 -16.12 -6.73
C VAL A 65 -11.50 -15.60 -5.30
N PRO A 66 -12.12 -14.42 -5.06
CA PRO A 66 -12.19 -13.88 -3.73
C PRO A 66 -13.04 -14.77 -2.82
N GLN A 67 -12.55 -15.01 -1.60
CA GLN A 67 -13.21 -15.80 -0.56
C GLN A 67 -13.72 -14.87 0.54
N SER A 68 -14.98 -15.05 0.95
CA SER A 68 -15.56 -14.34 2.09
C SER A 68 -15.63 -15.27 3.29
N LEU A 69 -14.86 -14.95 4.32
CA LEU A 69 -14.68 -15.75 5.53
C LEU A 69 -14.97 -14.86 6.75
N SER A 70 -16.19 -14.94 7.27
CA SER A 70 -16.59 -14.30 8.54
C SER A 70 -16.15 -12.83 8.67
N GLY A 71 -16.47 -11.99 7.67
CA GLY A 71 -16.10 -10.57 7.66
C GLY A 71 -14.69 -10.26 7.14
N THR A 72 -13.94 -11.27 6.70
CA THR A 72 -12.69 -11.10 5.96
C THR A 72 -12.88 -11.46 4.49
N ILE A 73 -12.47 -10.58 3.58
CA ILE A 73 -12.36 -10.88 2.15
C ILE A 73 -10.90 -11.20 1.86
N VAL A 74 -10.63 -12.42 1.38
CA VAL A 74 -9.29 -12.89 1.03
C VAL A 74 -9.17 -13.10 -0.47
N MET A 75 -8.13 -12.52 -1.07
CA MET A 75 -7.74 -12.72 -2.47
C MET A 75 -6.25 -13.06 -2.51
N ASP A 76 -5.90 -14.25 -2.98
CA ASP A 76 -4.50 -14.71 -3.05
C ASP A 76 -4.17 -15.11 -4.48
N LEU A 77 -3.80 -14.12 -5.29
CA LEU A 77 -3.53 -14.31 -6.71
C LEU A 77 -2.24 -15.09 -6.94
N VAL A 78 -1.33 -15.09 -5.97
CA VAL A 78 -0.10 -15.89 -6.02
C VAL A 78 -0.46 -17.36 -5.93
N LYS A 79 -1.29 -17.74 -4.95
CA LYS A 79 -1.79 -19.12 -4.78
C LYS A 79 -2.69 -19.56 -5.93
N GLU A 80 -3.63 -18.71 -6.36
CA GLU A 80 -4.60 -19.04 -7.41
C GLU A 80 -3.97 -19.22 -8.80
N ASN A 81 -2.75 -18.68 -9.00
CA ASN A 81 -2.04 -18.71 -10.28
C ASN A 81 -0.67 -19.39 -10.20
N GLN A 82 -0.48 -20.30 -9.23
CA GLN A 82 0.76 -21.07 -9.10
C GLN A 82 1.07 -21.83 -10.40
N GLY A 83 2.34 -21.74 -10.84
CA GLY A 83 2.81 -22.38 -12.08
C GLY A 83 2.27 -21.76 -13.38
N ARG A 84 1.47 -20.69 -13.31
CA ARG A 84 0.90 -20.04 -14.49
C ARG A 84 1.61 -18.73 -14.81
N ASN A 85 1.80 -18.47 -16.10
CA ASN A 85 2.16 -17.14 -16.57
C ASN A 85 0.88 -16.35 -16.81
N VAL A 86 0.69 -15.26 -16.08
CA VAL A 86 -0.51 -14.42 -16.12
C VAL A 86 -0.09 -12.97 -16.21
N GLY A 87 -0.89 -12.15 -16.88
CA GLY A 87 -0.69 -10.71 -16.99
C GLY A 87 -0.97 -9.98 -15.67
N ASN A 88 -0.80 -8.66 -15.69
CA ASN A 88 -1.07 -7.84 -14.52
C ASN A 88 -2.55 -7.86 -14.14
N VAL A 89 -2.80 -7.70 -12.83
CA VAL A 89 -4.14 -7.47 -12.31
C VAL A 89 -4.16 -6.13 -11.62
N ASN A 90 -4.95 -5.21 -12.18
CA ASN A 90 -5.11 -3.86 -11.69
C ASN A 90 -6.41 -3.77 -10.88
N PHE A 91 -6.31 -3.49 -9.59
CA PHE A 91 -7.43 -3.45 -8.66
C PHE A 91 -7.89 -2.03 -8.37
N GLN A 92 -9.20 -1.83 -8.40
CA GLN A 92 -9.88 -0.69 -7.79
C GLN A 92 -10.90 -1.24 -6.78
N ILE A 93 -10.63 -0.98 -5.50
CA ILE A 93 -11.37 -1.52 -4.37
C ILE A 93 -11.89 -0.38 -3.52
N ARG A 94 -13.17 -0.43 -3.16
CA ARG A 94 -13.75 0.46 -2.16
C ARG A 94 -14.18 -0.33 -0.93
N VAL A 95 -13.85 0.19 0.25
CA VAL A 95 -14.14 -0.45 1.55
C VAL A 95 -14.75 0.55 2.51
N PRO A 96 -15.57 0.16 3.49
CA PRO A 96 -16.01 1.08 4.55
C PRO A 96 -14.79 1.74 5.21
N ARG A 97 -14.85 3.03 5.53
CA ARG A 97 -13.67 3.74 6.10
C ARG A 97 -13.08 3.08 7.35
N SER A 98 -13.89 2.42 8.17
CA SER A 98 -13.46 1.73 9.39
C SER A 98 -12.79 0.36 9.15
N SER A 99 -12.54 -0.04 7.90
CA SER A 99 -12.02 -1.36 7.56
C SER A 99 -10.57 -1.57 8.02
N VAL A 100 -10.21 -2.82 8.29
CA VAL A 100 -8.80 -3.24 8.35
C VAL A 100 -8.34 -3.58 6.94
N VAL A 101 -7.24 -2.98 6.52
CA VAL A 101 -6.69 -3.14 5.16
C VAL A 101 -5.32 -3.79 5.29
N ASP A 102 -5.13 -4.94 4.67
CA ASP A 102 -3.89 -5.71 4.67
C ASP A 102 -3.60 -6.16 3.22
N ILE A 103 -2.72 -5.43 2.55
CA ILE A 103 -2.48 -5.55 1.12
C ILE A 103 -1.01 -5.80 0.88
N GLU A 104 -0.72 -6.80 0.07
CA GLU A 104 0.60 -7.15 -0.40
C GLU A 104 0.57 -7.28 -1.92
N THR A 105 1.60 -6.76 -2.58
CA THR A 105 1.88 -7.05 -3.98
C THR A 105 3.37 -7.31 -4.16
N ARG A 106 3.73 -8.14 -5.13
CA ARG A 106 5.14 -8.35 -5.44
C ARG A 106 5.71 -7.21 -6.27
N ILE A 107 5.01 -6.80 -7.32
CA ILE A 107 5.40 -5.71 -8.24
C ILE A 107 4.21 -4.79 -8.50
N GLY A 108 4.44 -3.49 -8.53
CA GLY A 108 3.44 -2.48 -8.88
C GLY A 108 3.02 -1.61 -7.71
N ASN A 109 2.38 -0.50 -8.05
CA ASN A 109 2.07 0.56 -7.09
C ASN A 109 0.85 0.23 -6.24
N LEU A 110 0.92 0.58 -4.97
CA LEU A 110 -0.11 0.35 -3.98
C LEU A 110 -0.55 1.70 -3.39
N SER A 111 -1.82 2.04 -3.57
CA SER A 111 -2.43 3.24 -3.01
C SER A 111 -3.56 2.89 -2.04
N VAL A 112 -3.54 3.46 -0.84
CA VAL A 112 -4.64 3.36 0.13
C VAL A 112 -5.06 4.77 0.55
N THR A 113 -6.35 5.07 0.45
CA THR A 113 -6.88 6.39 0.78
C THR A 113 -8.11 6.33 1.69
N ASN A 114 -8.29 7.36 2.51
CA ASN A 114 -9.51 7.60 3.29
C ASN A 114 -9.88 6.49 4.30
N ILE A 115 -8.90 5.86 4.94
CA ILE A 115 -9.13 4.82 5.94
C ILE A 115 -9.03 5.38 7.36
N SER A 116 -10.05 5.14 8.18
CA SER A 116 -10.15 5.49 9.61
C SER A 116 -10.34 4.24 10.50
N GLY A 117 -9.71 3.13 10.12
CA GLY A 117 -9.83 1.82 10.77
C GLY A 117 -8.78 1.53 11.85
N GLY A 118 -8.68 0.26 12.22
CA GLY A 118 -7.70 -0.20 13.22
C GLY A 118 -6.28 -0.35 12.68
N LEU A 119 -6.14 -0.85 11.44
CA LEU A 119 -4.86 -1.21 10.85
C LEU A 119 -4.87 -0.95 9.33
N VAL A 120 -3.78 -0.38 8.84
CA VAL A 120 -3.39 -0.37 7.42
C VAL A 120 -2.02 -1.01 7.27
N ARG A 121 -1.95 -2.16 6.62
CA ARG A 121 -0.71 -2.83 6.22
C ARG A 121 -0.60 -2.83 4.70
N ALA A 122 0.51 -2.33 4.19
CA ALA A 122 0.78 -2.19 2.76
C ALA A 122 2.21 -2.67 2.46
N ILE A 123 2.36 -3.71 1.64
CA ILE A 123 3.66 -4.30 1.34
C ILE A 123 3.86 -4.41 -0.18
N VAL A 124 5.01 -3.94 -0.66
CA VAL A 124 5.47 -4.14 -2.04
C VAL A 124 6.82 -4.86 -2.02
N THR A 125 6.85 -6.18 -2.21
CA THR A 125 8.04 -6.97 -1.86
C THR A 125 9.23 -6.77 -2.80
N THR A 126 9.02 -6.39 -4.06
CA THR A 126 10.08 -6.26 -5.07
C THR A 126 10.24 -4.83 -5.55
N ASP A 127 9.26 -4.30 -6.26
CA ASP A 127 9.36 -2.99 -6.92
C ASP A 127 7.98 -2.33 -7.03
N GLY A 128 7.87 -1.09 -6.57
CA GLY A 128 6.67 -0.27 -6.63
C GLY A 128 6.55 0.69 -5.45
N ASP A 129 5.83 1.78 -5.70
CA ASP A 129 5.60 2.81 -4.71
C ASP A 129 4.43 2.44 -3.79
N ILE A 130 4.50 2.90 -2.54
CA ILE A 130 3.40 2.84 -1.58
C ILE A 130 2.95 4.26 -1.26
N THR A 131 1.69 4.57 -1.54
CA THR A 131 1.07 5.86 -1.25
C THR A 131 -0.10 5.68 -0.29
N LEU A 132 0.02 6.23 0.91
CA LEU A 132 -1.02 6.18 1.93
C LEU A 132 -1.48 7.61 2.23
N THR A 133 -2.75 7.93 1.92
CA THR A 133 -3.25 9.32 2.04
C THR A 133 -4.53 9.41 2.84
N ASN A 134 -4.63 10.42 3.70
CA ASN A 134 -5.78 10.64 4.59
C ASN A 134 -6.05 9.41 5.48
N ILE A 135 -4.99 8.93 6.14
CA ILE A 135 -5.04 7.76 7.02
C ILE A 135 -5.20 8.19 8.48
N TYR A 136 -6.23 7.66 9.14
CA TYR A 136 -6.49 7.77 10.57
C TYR A 136 -6.56 6.38 11.22
N ALA A 137 -5.44 5.65 11.22
CA ALA A 137 -5.36 4.27 11.72
C ALA A 137 -4.57 4.18 13.04
N ALA A 138 -4.95 3.24 13.92
CA ALA A 138 -4.21 3.00 15.17
C ALA A 138 -2.86 2.32 14.91
N ALA A 139 -2.75 1.56 13.82
CA ALA A 139 -1.50 0.97 13.36
C ALA A 139 -1.32 1.14 11.85
N VAL A 140 -0.10 1.47 11.44
CA VAL A 140 0.31 1.52 10.02
C VAL A 140 1.62 0.76 9.86
N ASP A 141 1.67 -0.14 8.88
CA ASP A 141 2.87 -0.89 8.51
C ASP A 141 3.05 -0.84 6.99
N ALA A 142 4.00 -0.03 6.52
CA ALA A 142 4.30 0.12 5.10
C ALA A 142 5.72 -0.35 4.80
N GLN A 143 5.87 -1.28 3.85
CA GLN A 143 7.17 -1.87 3.54
C GLN A 143 7.36 -2.04 2.04
N ASN A 144 8.51 -1.62 1.50
CA ASN A 144 8.85 -1.96 0.11
C ASN A 144 10.31 -2.37 -0.12
N GLY A 145 10.52 -3.10 -1.22
CA GLY A 145 11.84 -3.42 -1.74
C GLY A 145 12.47 -2.21 -2.44
N ILE A 146 11.93 -1.85 -3.61
CA ILE A 146 12.36 -0.70 -4.40
C ILE A 146 11.15 0.20 -4.66
N GLY A 147 11.32 1.50 -4.49
CA GLY A 147 10.28 2.51 -4.71
C GLY A 147 10.16 3.45 -3.52
N ASP A 148 9.31 4.46 -3.65
CA ASP A 148 9.08 5.43 -2.58
C ASP A 148 7.91 4.99 -1.68
N ILE A 149 8.00 5.38 -0.40
CA ILE A 149 6.88 5.29 0.54
C ILE A 149 6.47 6.71 0.90
N PHE A 150 5.23 7.06 0.58
CA PHE A 150 4.60 8.31 0.99
C PHE A 150 3.45 8.03 1.97
N PHE A 151 3.50 8.69 3.12
CA PHE A 151 2.44 8.64 4.12
C PHE A 151 1.96 10.05 4.44
N ASP A 152 0.69 10.34 4.17
CA ASP A 152 -0.06 11.50 4.65
C ASP A 152 -1.19 11.02 5.56
N GLY A 153 -1.03 11.24 6.87
CA GLY A 153 -1.98 10.74 7.86
C GLY A 153 -1.71 11.24 9.26
N GLU A 154 -2.57 10.81 10.19
CA GLU A 154 -2.49 11.21 11.59
C GLU A 154 -1.76 10.19 12.46
N ILE A 155 -1.03 10.70 13.44
CA ILE A 155 -0.38 9.92 14.48
C ILE A 155 -1.29 9.90 15.72
N ARG A 156 -1.99 8.78 15.93
CA ARG A 156 -2.91 8.58 17.06
C ARG A 156 -2.16 8.30 18.35
N ASN A 157 -2.70 8.78 19.46
CA ASN A 157 -2.23 8.42 20.80
C ASN A 157 -2.27 6.89 20.99
N GLY A 158 -1.20 6.32 21.51
CA GLY A 158 -1.01 4.87 21.64
C GLY A 158 -0.74 4.12 20.32
N GLY A 159 -0.71 4.82 19.19
CA GLY A 159 -0.57 4.22 17.87
C GLY A 159 0.81 3.63 17.59
N GLN A 160 0.87 2.74 16.61
CA GLN A 160 2.09 2.03 16.18
C GLN A 160 2.33 2.23 14.69
N TYR A 161 3.45 2.85 14.34
CA TYR A 161 3.75 3.21 12.96
C TYR A 161 5.11 2.65 12.55
N ARG A 162 5.13 1.88 11.47
CA ARG A 162 6.34 1.28 10.92
C ARG A 162 6.43 1.53 9.42
N PHE A 163 7.58 2.04 9.01
CA PHE A 163 7.90 2.29 7.61
C PHE A 163 9.26 1.67 7.30
N THR A 164 9.36 0.84 6.27
CA THR A 164 10.63 0.17 5.92
C THR A 164 10.84 0.12 4.42
N SER A 165 11.98 0.61 3.94
CA SER A 165 12.36 0.53 2.52
C SER A 165 13.78 0.01 2.36
N MET A 166 14.01 -0.80 1.33
CA MET A 166 15.35 -1.23 0.93
C MET A 166 16.02 -0.24 -0.05
N LYS A 167 15.26 0.43 -0.91
CA LYS A 167 15.76 1.50 -1.79
C LYS A 167 14.62 2.42 -2.25
N GLY A 168 14.83 3.71 -2.09
CA GLY A 168 13.85 4.76 -2.43
C GLY A 168 13.80 5.79 -1.30
N ASN A 169 12.79 6.64 -1.27
CA ASN A 169 12.60 7.64 -0.23
C ASN A 169 11.39 7.31 0.65
N ILE A 170 11.49 7.62 1.93
CA ILE A 170 10.35 7.56 2.86
C ILE A 170 9.99 9.01 3.22
N ASN A 171 8.79 9.44 2.82
CA ASN A 171 8.26 10.77 3.09
C ASN A 171 7.05 10.65 4.01
N LEU A 172 7.15 11.21 5.21
CA LEU A 172 6.12 11.17 6.24
C LEU A 172 5.55 12.57 6.46
N ARG A 173 4.35 12.81 5.96
CA ARG A 173 3.59 14.05 6.12
C ARG A 173 2.55 13.88 7.24
N ILE A 174 2.83 14.48 8.40
CA ILE A 174 2.03 14.31 9.62
C ILE A 174 1.69 15.67 10.26
N PRO A 175 0.63 15.78 11.09
CA PRO A 175 0.32 17.03 11.79
C PRO A 175 1.45 17.47 12.72
N PHE A 176 1.71 18.78 12.83
CA PHE A 176 2.83 19.31 13.62
C PHE A 176 2.74 18.94 15.11
N GLU A 177 1.52 18.86 15.63
CA GLU A 177 1.18 18.48 17.00
C GLU A 177 1.29 16.97 17.28
N SER A 178 1.72 16.17 16.31
CA SER A 178 1.92 14.73 16.48
C SER A 178 2.89 14.41 17.61
N SER A 179 2.51 13.46 18.47
CA SER A 179 3.32 13.05 19.61
C SER A 179 3.77 11.59 19.52
N PHE A 180 5.06 11.37 19.29
CA PHE A 180 5.63 10.04 19.02
C PHE A 180 7.05 9.88 19.57
N ARG A 181 7.39 8.65 19.94
CA ARG A 181 8.77 8.20 20.14
C ARG A 181 9.31 7.74 18.81
N LEU A 182 10.49 8.20 18.46
CA LEU A 182 11.10 7.98 17.16
C LEU A 182 12.30 7.05 17.27
N VAL A 183 12.34 6.08 16.36
CA VAL A 183 13.56 5.39 15.95
C VAL A 183 13.63 5.45 14.42
N ALA A 184 14.42 6.38 13.87
CA ALA A 184 14.67 6.48 12.43
C ALA A 184 16.08 6.01 12.10
N THR A 185 16.24 5.10 11.12
CA THR A 185 17.54 4.50 10.77
C THR A 185 17.79 4.56 9.26
N ALA A 186 18.88 5.22 8.86
CA ALA A 186 19.36 5.36 7.49
C ALA A 186 20.82 4.87 7.41
N PRO A 187 21.05 3.54 7.42
CA PRO A 187 22.36 2.96 7.68
C PRO A 187 23.39 3.25 6.57
N SER A 188 22.97 3.30 5.30
CA SER A 188 23.87 3.57 4.19
C SER A 188 24.00 5.06 3.84
N THR A 189 22.99 5.89 4.11
CA THR A 189 22.94 7.28 3.61
C THR A 189 23.12 8.33 4.70
N ARG A 190 22.79 8.04 5.97
CA ARG A 190 22.67 9.03 7.06
C ARG A 190 21.69 10.17 6.74
N ASN A 191 20.82 9.98 5.76
CA ASN A 191 19.94 11.01 5.25
C ASN A 191 18.59 10.93 5.98
N ILE A 192 18.52 11.61 7.13
CA ILE A 192 17.32 11.72 7.95
C ILE A 192 17.05 13.20 8.17
N ASP A 193 16.01 13.72 7.53
CA ASP A 193 15.51 15.07 7.74
C ASP A 193 14.26 15.03 8.61
N LEU A 194 14.38 15.53 9.84
CA LEU A 194 13.28 15.59 10.81
C LEU A 194 12.35 16.79 10.56
N GLY A 195 12.73 17.71 9.66
CA GLY A 195 11.99 18.93 9.37
C GLY A 195 11.55 19.65 10.64
N PRO A 196 10.26 20.04 10.75
CA PRO A 196 9.75 20.79 11.89
C PRO A 196 9.58 19.93 13.16
N PHE A 197 9.75 18.61 13.09
CA PHE A 197 9.59 17.70 14.23
C PHE A 197 10.87 17.51 15.04
N ARG A 198 11.98 18.12 14.61
CA ARG A 198 13.22 18.13 15.37
C ARG A 198 12.97 18.76 16.74
N SER A 199 13.38 18.06 17.80
CA SER A 199 13.29 18.53 19.18
C SER A 199 14.61 18.30 19.93
N GLU A 200 14.79 18.97 21.06
CA GLU A 200 15.94 18.76 21.97
C GLU A 200 15.98 17.34 22.55
N ASN A 201 14.83 16.66 22.59
CA ASN A 201 14.70 15.29 23.05
C ASN A 201 15.06 14.26 21.97
N MET A 202 15.58 14.69 20.82
CA MET A 202 16.07 13.82 19.74
C MET A 202 17.58 13.93 19.60
N ARG A 203 18.23 12.77 19.47
CA ARG A 203 19.68 12.68 19.28
C ARG A 203 20.01 11.79 18.10
N PHE A 204 20.99 12.25 17.32
CA PHE A 204 21.63 11.42 16.30
C PHE A 204 22.65 10.50 16.97
N VAL A 205 22.57 9.21 16.67
CA VAL A 205 23.44 8.14 17.18
C VAL A 205 24.00 7.33 16.02
N SER A 206 24.86 6.34 16.30
CA SER A 206 25.47 5.48 15.27
C SER A 206 26.19 6.26 14.15
N THR A 207 26.92 7.32 14.53
CA THR A 207 27.62 8.23 13.59
C THR A 207 26.64 8.89 12.59
N GLY A 208 25.49 9.34 13.09
CA GLY A 208 24.45 10.02 12.29
C GLY A 208 23.57 9.08 11.47
N ARG A 209 23.71 7.76 11.60
CA ARG A 209 22.88 6.77 10.87
C ARG A 209 21.53 6.54 11.50
N GLN A 210 21.34 6.95 12.75
CA GLN A 210 20.10 6.71 13.46
C GLN A 210 19.72 7.94 14.29
N VAL A 211 18.43 8.23 14.38
CA VAL A 211 17.85 9.19 15.31
C VAL A 211 17.00 8.43 16.30
N VAL A 212 17.20 8.72 17.58
CA VAL A 212 16.34 8.23 18.67
C VAL A 212 15.87 9.40 19.52
N GLY A 213 14.62 9.37 19.97
CA GLY A 213 14.08 10.43 20.82
C GLY A 213 12.57 10.51 20.78
N GLN A 214 12.01 11.69 21.06
CA GLN A 214 10.57 11.92 20.99
C GLN A 214 10.19 13.32 20.50
N ALA A 215 9.06 13.39 19.80
CA ALA A 215 8.31 14.61 19.53
C ALA A 215 7.11 14.70 20.48
N GLY A 216 6.86 15.90 21.01
CA GLY A 216 5.84 16.12 22.05
C GLY A 216 6.03 15.19 23.26
N GLN A 217 4.93 14.61 23.73
CA GLN A 217 4.86 13.71 24.88
C GLN A 217 5.23 12.23 24.59
N GLY A 218 5.66 11.87 23.37
CA GLY A 218 5.96 10.49 23.00
C GLY A 218 4.80 9.48 23.16
N THR A 219 3.56 9.87 22.82
CA THR A 219 2.36 9.02 23.06
C THR A 219 2.19 7.83 22.12
N SER A 220 2.87 7.82 20.98
CA SER A 220 2.85 6.73 20.00
C SER A 220 4.28 6.26 19.69
N ASN A 221 4.42 5.14 18.97
CA ASN A 221 5.73 4.69 18.50
C ASN A 221 5.81 4.82 16.97
N LEU A 222 6.92 5.39 16.50
CA LEU A 222 7.23 5.55 15.09
C LEU A 222 8.62 5.01 14.79
N THR A 223 8.67 3.93 14.02
CA THR A 223 9.91 3.29 13.56
C THR A 223 10.04 3.43 12.06
N VAL A 224 11.16 3.99 11.60
CA VAL A 224 11.40 4.23 10.18
C VAL A 224 12.77 3.70 9.82
N THR A 225 12.86 2.83 8.82
CA THR A 225 14.14 2.30 8.35
C THR A 225 14.20 2.43 6.83
N ASN A 226 15.22 3.11 6.33
CA ASN A 226 15.48 3.17 4.90
C ASN A 226 16.93 2.77 4.64
N GLN A 227 17.12 1.59 4.05
CA GLN A 227 18.47 1.08 3.80
C GLN A 227 19.23 2.00 2.84
N ARG A 228 18.59 2.43 1.73
CA ARG A 228 19.19 3.27 0.70
C ARG A 228 18.21 4.34 0.21
N GLY A 229 18.27 5.48 0.87
CA GLY A 229 17.70 6.74 0.41
C GLY A 229 17.43 7.68 1.56
N ALA A 230 16.52 8.63 1.38
CA ALA A 230 16.18 9.63 2.40
C ALA A 230 15.02 9.17 3.27
N ILE A 231 15.01 9.65 4.52
CA ILE A 231 13.84 9.68 5.40
C ILE A 231 13.53 11.15 5.65
N SER A 232 12.33 11.61 5.29
CA SER A 232 11.93 13.01 5.41
C SER A 232 10.61 13.12 6.17
N PHE A 233 10.60 13.99 7.19
CA PHE A 233 9.42 14.35 7.95
C PHE A 233 8.92 15.73 7.53
N ILE A 234 7.66 15.80 7.13
CA ILE A 234 7.04 16.97 6.51
C ILE A 234 5.81 17.36 7.34
N ARG A 235 5.63 18.65 7.59
CA ARG A 235 4.40 19.14 8.22
C ARG A 235 3.23 19.01 7.24
N ARG A 236 2.11 18.45 7.74
CA ARG A 236 0.83 18.45 7.05
C ARG A 236 0.23 19.86 6.97
#